data_AF-A0A9X3D120-F1
#
_entry.id   AF-A0A9X3D120-F1
#
_cell.length_a   1.000
_cell.length_b   1.000
_cell.length_c   1.000
_cell.angle_alpha   90.00
_cell.angle_beta   90.00
_cell.angle_gamma   90.00
#
_symmetry.space_group_name_H-M   'P 1'
#
loop_
_entity.id
_entity.type
_entity.pdbx_description
1 polymer ?
#
loop_
_entity_poly.entity_id
_entity_poly.type
_entity_poly.pdbx_seq_one_letter_code
_entity_poly.pdbx_strand_id
1 'polypeptide(L)'
;MTFARGAQSDADRRCVELAAIGADINADPEPRNGDRSACEECTQLGEHHWAHLRICLTCGHVGCCDSSPRRHAAAHFDETGHSVMRSAEPGEVWRWCYVHQSTD
;
A
#
# COMPACT_ATOMS: atom_id res chain seq x y z
N MET A 1 -12.13 -5.33 -32.15
CA MET A 1 -13.39 -5.18 -31.38
C MET A 1 -13.04 -5.38 -29.92
N THR A 2 -13.24 -4.34 -29.12
CA THR A 2 -13.43 -4.31 -27.66
C THR A 2 -12.38 -4.99 -26.78
N PHE A 3 -11.45 -4.19 -26.25
CA PHE A 3 -10.83 -4.50 -24.95
C PHE A 3 -11.95 -4.63 -23.92
N ALA A 4 -12.04 -5.80 -23.27
CA ALA A 4 -12.93 -5.98 -22.15
C ALA A 4 -12.54 -4.94 -21.07
N ARG A 5 -13.40 -3.95 -20.83
CA ARG A 5 -13.33 -3.11 -19.63
C ARG A 5 -13.41 -4.07 -18.45
N GLY A 6 -12.26 -4.33 -17.82
CA GLY A 6 -12.22 -4.95 -16.50
C GLY A 6 -13.20 -4.20 -15.61
N ALA A 7 -14.08 -4.92 -14.93
CA ALA A 7 -15.06 -4.33 -14.03
C ALA A 7 -14.29 -3.51 -12.99
N GLN A 8 -14.33 -2.18 -13.11
CA GLN A 8 -13.81 -1.28 -12.08
C GLN A 8 -14.50 -1.68 -10.77
N SER A 9 -13.70 -2.01 -9.74
CA SER A 9 -14.23 -2.35 -8.43
C SER A 9 -15.04 -1.17 -7.88
N ASP A 10 -15.99 -1.40 -6.97
CA ASP A 10 -16.73 -0.30 -6.34
C ASP A 10 -15.77 0.66 -5.59
N ALA A 11 -14.61 0.15 -5.18
CA ALA A 11 -13.51 0.90 -4.60
C ALA A 11 -12.84 1.85 -5.62
N ASP A 12 -12.59 1.41 -6.87
CA ASP A 12 -12.08 2.28 -7.95
C ASP A 12 -13.01 3.46 -8.23
N ARG A 13 -14.32 3.27 -8.08
CA ARG A 13 -15.32 4.34 -8.28
C ARG A 13 -15.35 5.34 -7.13
N ARG A 14 -14.85 4.95 -5.95
CA ARG A 14 -14.80 5.77 -4.74
C ARG A 14 -13.46 6.48 -4.64
N CYS A 15 -12.35 5.77 -4.82
CA CYS A 15 -11.00 6.30 -4.73
C CYS A 15 -10.36 6.46 -6.12
N VAL A 16 -10.40 7.68 -6.68
CA VAL A 16 -9.77 7.97 -7.98
C VAL A 16 -8.29 7.60 -8.04
N GLU A 17 -7.59 7.67 -6.91
CA GLU A 17 -6.18 7.33 -6.80
C GLU A 17 -5.91 5.83 -6.95
N LEU A 18 -6.88 4.94 -6.65
CA LEU A 18 -6.73 3.50 -6.94
C LEU A 18 -6.72 3.25 -8.45
N ALA A 19 -7.46 4.03 -9.24
CA ALA A 19 -7.45 3.89 -10.69
C ALA A 19 -6.18 4.49 -11.33
N ALA A 20 -5.54 5.47 -10.68
CA ALA A 20 -4.41 6.21 -11.22
C ALA A 20 -3.03 5.67 -10.79
N ILE A 21 -2.90 5.18 -9.55
CA ILE A 21 -1.64 4.77 -8.94
C ILE A 21 -1.55 3.23 -8.88
N GLY A 22 -0.44 2.66 -9.38
CA GLY A 22 -0.22 1.20 -9.37
C GLY A 22 -0.96 0.42 -10.45
N ALA A 23 -1.33 1.07 -11.56
CA ALA A 23 -1.98 0.40 -12.70
C ALA A 23 -1.06 -0.63 -13.42
N ASP A 24 0.26 -0.50 -13.26
CA ASP A 24 1.24 -1.50 -13.69
C ASP A 24 1.96 -2.07 -12.48
N ILE A 25 1.70 -3.35 -12.21
CA ILE A 25 2.27 -4.12 -11.09
C ILE A 25 3.80 -4.20 -11.14
N ASN A 26 4.39 -4.04 -12.34
CA ASN A 26 5.83 -4.06 -12.56
C ASN A 26 6.45 -2.66 -12.40
N ALA A 27 5.62 -1.62 -12.34
CA ALA A 27 6.04 -0.22 -12.16
C ALA A 27 5.87 0.26 -10.71
N ASP A 28 5.60 -0.66 -9.78
CA ASP A 28 5.60 -0.37 -8.35
C ASP A 28 6.92 0.29 -7.92
N PRO A 29 6.86 1.28 -7.01
CA PRO A 29 8.09 1.91 -6.53
C PRO A 29 8.96 0.90 -5.80
N GLU A 30 10.27 1.04 -5.97
CA GLU A 30 11.24 0.38 -5.11
C GLU A 30 11.10 0.89 -3.67
N PRO A 31 11.36 0.05 -2.65
CA PRO A 31 11.35 0.47 -1.27
C PRO A 31 12.34 1.62 -1.06
N ARG A 32 11.91 2.72 -0.44
CA ARG A 32 12.75 3.91 -0.23
C ARG A 32 14.03 3.62 0.56
N ASN A 33 14.00 2.62 1.42
CA ASN A 33 15.10 2.18 2.27
C ASN A 33 15.82 0.93 1.70
N GLY A 34 15.42 0.46 0.52
CA GLY A 34 15.94 -0.75 -0.11
C GLY A 34 15.44 -2.08 0.48
N ASP A 35 14.54 -2.05 1.47
CA ASP A 35 14.00 -3.26 2.11
C ASP A 35 12.46 -3.29 2.07
N ARG A 36 11.92 -4.19 1.25
CA ARG A 36 10.47 -4.44 1.14
C ARG A 36 9.94 -5.32 2.26
N SER A 37 10.82 -6.04 2.95
CA SER A 37 10.48 -7.11 3.90
C SER A 37 10.45 -6.66 5.35
N ALA A 38 10.68 -5.37 5.61
CA ALA A 38 10.68 -4.82 6.96
C ALA A 38 9.97 -3.46 7.03
N CYS A 39 9.26 -3.24 8.14
CA CYS A 39 8.76 -1.91 8.48
C CYS A 39 9.92 -1.03 8.98
N GLU A 40 10.10 0.11 8.33
CA GLU A 40 11.21 1.03 8.58
C GLU A 40 11.22 1.52 10.05
N GLU A 41 10.07 1.91 10.58
CA GLU A 41 9.94 2.43 11.94
C GLU A 41 10.03 1.32 13.00
N CYS A 42 9.45 0.14 12.74
CA CYS A 42 9.58 -0.98 13.68
C CYS A 42 11.04 -1.39 13.84
N THR A 43 11.79 -1.48 12.74
CA THR A 43 13.22 -1.84 12.81
C THR A 43 14.05 -0.79 13.56
N GLN A 44 13.73 0.50 13.42
CA GLN A 44 14.35 1.58 14.22
C GLN A 44 14.08 1.44 15.72
N LEU A 45 12.92 0.88 16.10
CA LEU A 45 12.56 0.59 17.49
C LEU A 45 13.13 -0.76 17.99
N GLY A 46 13.83 -1.52 17.14
CA GLY A 46 14.28 -2.88 17.45
C GLY A 46 13.14 -3.91 17.47
N GLU A 47 12.00 -3.58 16.87
CA GLU A 47 10.84 -4.45 16.77
C GLU A 47 10.82 -5.16 15.41
N HIS A 48 10.51 -6.46 15.43
CA HIS A 48 10.37 -7.29 14.23
C HIS A 48 9.04 -8.04 14.18
N HIS A 49 8.06 -7.59 14.98
CA HIS A 49 6.77 -8.24 15.12
C HIS A 49 5.67 -7.35 14.51
N TRP A 50 5.07 -7.81 13.42
CA TRP A 50 3.94 -7.19 12.74
C TRP A 50 3.09 -8.28 12.07
N ALA A 51 1.86 -7.95 11.68
CA ALA A 51 1.00 -8.88 10.98
C ALA A 51 1.39 -8.99 9.51
N HIS A 52 1.31 -7.87 8.78
CA HIS A 52 1.65 -7.77 7.36
C HIS A 52 2.27 -6.42 7.05
N LEU A 53 2.94 -6.33 5.89
CA LEU A 53 3.56 -5.12 5.40
C LEU A 53 2.79 -4.51 4.23
N ARG A 54 2.90 -3.18 4.12
CA ARG A 54 2.37 -2.41 3.00
C ARG A 54 3.41 -1.46 2.48
N ILE A 55 3.44 -1.28 1.16
CA ILE A 55 4.27 -0.28 0.49
C ILE A 55 3.41 0.87 -0.03
N CYS A 56 3.87 2.09 0.18
CA CYS A 56 3.27 3.29 -0.40
C CYS A 56 3.61 3.38 -1.88
N LEU A 57 2.57 3.44 -2.73
CA LEU A 57 2.77 3.52 -4.17
C LEU A 57 3.18 4.92 -4.65
N THR A 58 3.11 5.93 -3.78
CA THR A 58 3.54 7.30 -4.09
C THR A 58 5.04 7.52 -3.82
N CYS A 59 5.60 6.92 -2.77
CA CYS A 59 6.98 7.20 -2.35
C CYS A 59 7.82 5.97 -1.97
N GLY A 60 7.29 4.75 -2.06
CA GLY A 60 8.02 3.53 -1.74
C GLY A 60 8.26 3.29 -0.24
N HIS A 61 7.60 4.03 0.66
CA HIS A 61 7.70 3.78 2.10
C HIS A 61 7.05 2.44 2.48
N VAL A 62 7.71 1.65 3.34
CA VAL A 62 7.23 0.33 3.80
C VAL A 62 6.88 0.40 5.28
N GLY A 63 5.59 0.17 5.58
CA GLY A 63 5.05 0.24 6.93
C GLY A 63 4.25 -1.01 7.30
N CYS A 64 4.14 -1.29 8.60
CA CYS A 64 3.28 -2.37 9.10
C CYS A 64 1.79 -1.99 9.02
N CYS A 65 0.95 -2.95 8.67
CA CYS A 65 -0.48 -2.74 8.39
C CYS A 65 -1.31 -2.36 9.64
N ASP A 66 -2.60 -2.01 9.44
CA ASP A 66 -3.51 -1.56 10.51
C ASP A 66 -3.79 -2.62 11.60
N SER A 67 -3.62 -3.90 11.25
CA SER A 67 -3.75 -5.02 12.20
C SER A 67 -2.49 -5.24 13.03
N SER A 68 -1.39 -4.56 12.72
CA SER A 68 -0.16 -4.60 13.49
C SER A 68 -0.24 -3.65 14.69
N PRO A 69 0.51 -3.89 15.79
CA PRO A 69 0.43 -3.06 17.01
C PRO A 69 0.71 -1.57 16.77
N ARG A 70 1.62 -1.25 15.85
CA ARG A 70 2.13 0.11 15.62
C ARG A 70 1.43 0.86 14.48
N ARG A 71 0.83 0.15 13.53
CA ARG A 71 0.06 0.72 12.40
C ARG A 71 0.80 1.80 11.61
N HIS A 72 2.10 1.61 11.36
CA HIS A 72 2.93 2.64 10.71
C HIS A 72 2.46 2.98 9.29
N ALA A 73 1.80 2.04 8.59
CA ALA A 73 1.19 2.31 7.30
C ALA A 73 0.06 3.37 7.38
N ALA A 74 -0.74 3.37 8.45
CA ALA A 74 -1.77 4.39 8.67
C ALA A 74 -1.16 5.72 9.12
N ALA A 75 -0.19 5.68 10.04
CA ALA A 75 0.52 6.87 10.49
C ALA A 75 1.20 7.60 9.32
N HIS A 76 1.83 6.85 8.41
CA HIS A 76 2.41 7.40 7.18
C HIS A 76 1.36 8.11 6.32
N PHE A 77 0.16 7.55 6.18
CA PHE A 77 -0.93 8.23 5.47
C PHE A 77 -1.35 9.53 6.17
N ASP A 78 -1.53 9.50 7.49
CA ASP A 78 -1.94 10.67 8.27
C ASP A 78 -0.92 11.81 8.18
N GLU A 79 0.38 11.48 8.10
CA GLU A 79 1.47 12.45 8.03
C GLU A 79 1.70 13.01 6.61
N THR A 80 1.54 12.18 5.58
CA THR A 80 1.94 12.53 4.19
C THR A 80 0.76 12.79 3.25
N GLY A 81 -0.43 12.30 3.59
CA GLY A 81 -1.59 12.27 2.69
C GLY A 81 -1.49 11.23 1.56
N HIS A 82 -0.50 10.33 1.56
CA HIS A 82 -0.38 9.31 0.52
C HIS A 82 -1.47 8.24 0.67
N SER A 83 -2.53 8.41 -0.11
CA SER A 83 -3.80 7.71 0.06
C SER A 83 -3.79 6.23 -0.29
N VAL A 84 -2.87 5.78 -1.16
CA VAL A 84 -2.83 4.42 -1.69
C VAL A 84 -1.58 3.68 -1.26
N MET A 85 -1.79 2.50 -0.69
CA MET A 85 -0.75 1.51 -0.41
C MET A 85 -1.09 0.18 -1.06
N ARG A 86 -0.09 -0.64 -1.29
CA ARG A 86 -0.23 -2.02 -1.76
C ARG A 86 0.29 -2.98 -0.70
N SER A 87 -0.23 -4.20 -0.68
CA SER A 87 0.43 -5.28 0.06
C SER A 87 1.87 -5.47 -0.41
N ALA A 88 2.79 -5.61 0.54
CA ALA A 88 4.19 -5.98 0.28
C ALA A 88 4.43 -7.49 0.45
N GLU A 89 3.38 -8.27 0.70
CA GLU A 89 3.48 -9.72 0.87
C GLU A 89 3.75 -10.44 -0.46
N PRO A 90 4.54 -11.54 -0.46
CA PRO A 90 4.85 -12.28 -1.67
C PRO A 90 3.59 -12.79 -2.40
N GLY A 91 3.45 -12.43 -3.67
CA GLY A 91 2.34 -12.87 -4.53
C GLY A 91 1.05 -12.04 -4.39
N GLU A 92 1.02 -11.06 -3.49
CA GLU A 92 -0.14 -10.19 -3.33
C GLU A 92 -0.03 -8.92 -4.20
N VAL A 93 -1.16 -8.56 -4.83
CA VAL A 93 -1.25 -7.44 -5.79
C VAL A 93 -2.33 -6.42 -5.41
N TRP A 94 -3.09 -6.70 -4.36
CA TRP A 94 -4.21 -5.86 -3.94
C TRP A 94 -3.72 -4.54 -3.32
N ARG A 95 -4.58 -3.53 -3.42
CA ARG A 95 -4.29 -2.15 -3.03
C ARG A 95 -5.31 -1.68 -2.01
N TRP A 96 -4.87 -0.85 -1.08
CA TRP A 96 -5.68 -0.24 -0.04
C TRP A 96 -5.73 1.28 -0.23
N CYS A 97 -6.93 1.83 -0.26
CA CYS A 97 -7.14 3.28 -0.18
C CYS A 97 -7.56 3.68 1.23
N TYR A 98 -6.74 4.46 1.93
CA TYR A 98 -7.07 4.94 3.27
C TYR A 98 -8.23 5.93 3.30
N VAL A 99 -8.39 6.75 2.25
CA VAL A 99 -9.47 7.74 2.15
C VAL A 99 -10.85 7.05 2.16
N HIS A 100 -10.96 5.89 1.51
CA HIS A 100 -12.23 5.17 1.36
C HIS A 100 -12.31 3.88 2.19
N GLN A 101 -11.22 3.51 2.88
CA GLN A 101 -11.09 2.29 3.66
C GLN A 101 -11.54 1.05 2.87
N SER A 102 -11.05 0.93 1.64
CA SER A 102 -11.46 -0.11 0.70
C SER A 102 -10.26 -0.71 -0.02
N THR A 103 -10.37 -2.00 -0.36
CA THR A 103 -9.45 -2.69 -1.26
C THR A 103 -9.97 -2.66 -2.70
N ASP A 104 -9.05 -2.64 -3.65
CA ASP A 104 -9.31 -3.11 -5.02
C ASP A 104 -9.24 -4.64 -5.10
#